data_AF-A0AAN8FFC3-F1
#
_entry.id   AF-A0AAN8FFC3-F1
#
_cell.length_a   1.000
_cell.length_b   1.000
_cell.length_c   1.000
_cell.angle_alpha   90.00
_cell.angle_beta   90.00
_cell.angle_gamma   90.00
#
_symmetry.space_group_name_H-M   'P 1'
#
loop_
_entity.id
_entity.type
_entity.pdbx_description
1 polymer ?
#
loop_
_entity_poly.entity_id
_entity_poly.type
_entity_poly.pdbx_seq_one_letter_code
_entity_poly.pdbx_strand_id
1 'polypeptide(L)'
;TSVVDYRYYLSFKEELRSNENVMLILGLMVVFEAETIGLQDRDGVSRQFSFYSSLLQRLLYSLDANDSVRSSADYRHLLDRMNALGEVASHAITMSHELDSTDVERLLHEFLE
;
A
#
# COMPACT_ATOMS: atom_id res chain seq x y z
N THR A 1 -4.51 18.68 2.07
CA THR A 1 -4.67 17.22 1.91
C THR A 1 -4.90 16.93 0.44
N SER A 2 -3.91 16.32 -0.22
CA SER A 2 -3.56 16.65 -1.60
C SER A 2 -4.42 15.94 -2.65
N VAL A 3 -4.67 16.61 -3.78
CA VAL A 3 -5.35 16.03 -4.96
C VAL A 3 -4.62 14.78 -5.50
N VAL A 4 -3.35 14.60 -5.17
CA VAL A 4 -2.51 13.46 -5.58
C VAL A 4 -2.91 12.18 -4.84
N ASP A 5 -3.12 12.25 -3.52
CA ASP A 5 -3.54 11.09 -2.70
C ASP A 5 -4.92 10.58 -3.14
N TYR A 6 -5.84 11.50 -3.42
CA TYR A 6 -7.18 11.15 -3.90
C TYR A 6 -7.16 10.54 -5.30
N ARG A 7 -6.35 11.09 -6.23
CA ARG A 7 -6.21 10.54 -7.59
C ARG A 7 -5.54 9.18 -7.59
N TYR A 8 -4.57 8.96 -6.72
CA TYR A 8 -3.95 7.66 -6.54
C TYR A 8 -4.95 6.63 -5.99
N TYR A 9 -5.71 6.97 -4.95
CA TYR A 9 -6.78 6.11 -4.43
C TYR A 9 -7.84 5.78 -5.51
N LEU A 10 -8.20 6.74 -6.36
CA LEU A 10 -9.11 6.51 -7.46
C LEU A 10 -8.52 5.66 -8.60
N SER A 11 -7.20 5.48 -8.67
CA SER A 11 -6.56 4.66 -9.69
C SER A 11 -6.74 3.16 -9.49
N PHE A 12 -7.13 2.76 -8.28
CA PHE A 12 -7.57 1.39 -7.98
C PHE A 12 -8.95 1.15 -8.59
N LYS A 13 -9.17 -0.06 -9.10
CA LYS A 13 -10.52 -0.53 -9.47
C LYS A 13 -11.49 -0.35 -8.30
N GLU A 14 -12.70 0.13 -8.59
CA GLU A 14 -13.71 0.42 -7.57
C GLU A 14 -14.05 -0.81 -6.72
N GLU A 15 -14.24 -1.95 -7.37
CA GLU A 15 -14.53 -3.24 -6.74
C GLU A 15 -13.42 -3.71 -5.77
N LEU A 16 -12.16 -3.35 -6.04
CA LEU A 16 -11.04 -3.69 -5.18
C LEU A 16 -10.87 -2.68 -4.03
N ARG A 17 -10.97 -1.37 -4.31
CA ARG A 17 -10.78 -0.32 -3.28
C ARG A 17 -11.93 -0.21 -2.28
N SER A 18 -13.12 -0.67 -2.67
CA SER A 18 -14.30 -0.73 -1.78
C SER A 18 -14.32 -2.01 -0.94
N ASN A 19 -13.47 -2.99 -1.24
CA ASN A 19 -13.36 -4.21 -0.46
C ASN A 19 -12.36 -4.01 0.69
N GLU A 20 -12.88 -3.89 1.91
CA GLU A 20 -12.08 -3.65 3.12
C GLU A 20 -11.01 -4.73 3.33
N ASN A 21 -11.31 -6.00 3.05
CA ASN A 21 -10.35 -7.09 3.23
C ASN A 21 -9.17 -6.98 2.27
N VAL A 22 -9.45 -6.61 1.01
CA VAL A 22 -8.41 -6.38 -0.01
C VAL A 22 -7.50 -5.23 0.44
N MET A 23 -8.09 -4.11 0.85
CA MET A 23 -7.32 -2.93 1.26
C MET A 23 -6.54 -3.16 2.55
N LEU A 24 -7.10 -3.90 3.51
CA LEU A 24 -6.41 -4.27 4.75
C LEU A 24 -5.20 -5.16 4.48
N ILE A 25 -5.35 -6.20 3.66
CA ILE A 25 -4.23 -7.09 3.31
C ILE A 25 -3.16 -6.31 2.54
N LEU A 26 -3.55 -5.44 1.63
CA LEU A 26 -2.60 -4.58 0.90
C LEU A 26 -1.84 -3.65 1.86
N GLY A 27 -2.51 -3.06 2.86
CA GLY A 27 -1.87 -2.27 3.89
C GLY A 27 -0.86 -3.07 4.72
N LEU A 28 -1.20 -4.31 5.09
CA LEU A 28 -0.27 -5.21 5.79
C LEU A 28 0.96 -5.56 4.93
N MET A 29 0.78 -5.74 3.62
CA MET A 29 1.89 -5.98 2.69
C MET A 29 2.84 -4.78 2.64
N VAL A 30 2.32 -3.55 2.63
CA VAL A 30 3.13 -2.32 2.69
C VAL A 30 3.90 -2.23 4.01
N VAL A 31 3.27 -2.59 5.14
CA VAL A 31 3.92 -2.58 6.46
C VAL A 31 5.06 -3.60 6.53
N PHE A 32 4.91 -4.76 5.90
CA PHE A 32 5.93 -5.82 5.90
C PHE A 32 6.88 -5.74 4.69
N GLU A 33 7.34 -4.55 4.31
CA GLU A 33 8.35 -4.39 3.27
C GLU A 33 9.77 -4.66 3.81
N ALA A 34 10.47 -5.66 3.28
CA ALA A 34 11.77 -6.10 3.80
C ALA A 34 12.95 -5.18 3.40
N GLU A 35 12.72 -4.26 2.46
CA GLU A 35 13.73 -3.33 1.94
C GLU A 35 13.95 -2.11 2.84
N THR A 36 13.23 -2.00 3.97
CA THR A 36 13.44 -0.93 4.95
C THR A 36 14.84 -0.98 5.56
N ILE A 37 15.50 0.19 5.64
CA ILE A 37 16.83 0.35 6.25
C ILE A 37 16.74 0.10 7.76
N GLY A 38 17.72 -0.62 8.32
CA GLY A 38 17.81 -0.85 9.77
C GLY A 38 16.98 -2.03 10.29
N LEU A 39 16.34 -2.80 9.39
CA LEU A 39 15.55 -3.96 9.77
C LEU A 39 16.45 -5.11 10.28
N GLN A 40 16.18 -5.59 11.50
CA GLN A 40 16.96 -6.65 12.15
C GLN A 40 16.59 -8.06 11.63
N ASP A 41 15.30 -8.36 11.47
CA ASP A 41 14.80 -9.67 11.01
C ASP A 41 14.16 -9.56 9.61
N ARG A 42 15.02 -9.41 8.60
CA ARG A 42 14.60 -9.34 7.19
C ARG A 42 13.86 -10.60 6.73
N ASP A 43 14.28 -11.76 7.20
CA ASP A 43 13.67 -13.04 6.82
C ASP A 43 12.28 -13.21 7.44
N GLY A 44 12.10 -12.78 8.70
CA GLY A 44 10.80 -12.70 9.35
C GLY A 44 9.82 -11.83 8.59
N VAL A 45 10.23 -10.61 8.24
CA VAL A 45 9.40 -9.66 7.48
C VAL A 45 9.08 -10.20 6.09
N SER A 46 10.07 -10.74 5.38
CA SER A 46 9.87 -11.33 4.05
C SER A 46 8.87 -12.50 4.07
N ARG A 47 8.88 -13.32 5.14
CA ARG A 47 7.89 -14.38 5.34
C ARG A 47 6.48 -13.84 5.57
N GLN A 48 6.33 -12.78 6.36
CA GLN A 48 5.03 -12.13 6.57
C GLN A 48 4.50 -11.53 5.26
N PHE A 49 5.35 -10.82 4.52
CA PHE A 49 4.99 -10.31 3.19
C PHE A 49 4.50 -11.42 2.26
N SER A 50 5.26 -12.51 2.16
CA SER A 50 4.92 -13.66 1.31
C SER A 50 3.61 -14.33 1.71
N PHE A 51 3.33 -14.40 3.03
CA PHE A 51 2.07 -14.92 3.55
C PHE A 51 0.88 -14.05 3.12
N TYR A 52 0.95 -12.73 3.32
CA TYR A 52 -0.14 -11.82 2.96
C TYR A 52 -0.32 -11.70 1.46
N SER A 53 0.77 -11.71 0.69
CA SER A 53 0.76 -11.83 -0.77
C SER A 53 -0.03 -13.07 -1.24
N SER A 54 0.29 -14.24 -0.67
CA SER A 54 -0.41 -15.50 -0.99
C SER A 54 -1.87 -15.50 -0.52
N LEU A 55 -2.18 -14.82 0.58
CA LEU A 55 -3.54 -14.65 1.06
C LEU A 55 -4.37 -13.78 0.11
N LEU A 56 -3.80 -12.66 -0.36
CA LEU A 56 -4.44 -11.76 -1.31
C LEU A 56 -4.76 -12.46 -2.62
N GLN A 57 -3.81 -13.21 -3.18
CA GLN A 57 -4.03 -13.99 -4.40
C GLN A 57 -5.23 -14.95 -4.27
N ARG A 58 -5.32 -15.68 -3.14
CA ARG A 58 -6.43 -16.61 -2.87
C ARG A 58 -7.76 -15.89 -2.67
N LEU A 59 -7.75 -14.75 -1.98
CA LEU A 59 -8.95 -13.93 -1.80
C LEU A 59 -9.47 -13.43 -3.14
N LEU A 60 -8.62 -12.85 -3.98
CA LEU A 60 -9.00 -12.36 -5.31
C LEU A 60 -9.55 -13.49 -6.18
N TYR A 61 -8.91 -14.65 -6.17
CA TYR A 61 -9.42 -15.82 -6.89
C TYR A 61 -10.84 -16.21 -6.45
N SER A 62 -11.12 -16.14 -5.14
CA SER A 62 -12.47 -16.39 -4.60
C SER A 62 -13.47 -15.29 -4.97
N LEU A 63 -13.04 -14.03 -5.08
CA LEU A 63 -13.90 -12.89 -5.44
C LEU A 63 -14.24 -12.90 -6.94
N ASP A 64 -13.30 -13.32 -7.78
CA ASP A 64 -13.44 -13.38 -9.24
C ASP A 64 -14.11 -14.67 -9.73
N ALA A 65 -14.94 -15.30 -8.89
CA ALA A 65 -15.65 -16.53 -9.21
C ALA A 65 -14.73 -17.68 -9.69
N ASN A 66 -13.51 -17.74 -9.16
CA ASN A 66 -12.47 -18.71 -9.52
C ASN A 66 -11.93 -18.57 -10.96
N ASP A 67 -12.04 -17.39 -11.57
CA ASP A 67 -11.35 -17.05 -12.82
C ASP A 67 -9.89 -16.67 -12.55
N SER A 68 -8.97 -17.57 -12.95
CA SER A 68 -7.54 -17.39 -12.72
C SER A 68 -6.90 -16.28 -13.55
N VAL A 69 -7.48 -15.96 -14.72
CA VAL A 69 -6.96 -14.91 -15.60
C VAL A 69 -7.32 -13.55 -15.00
N ARG A 70 -8.58 -13.38 -14.61
CA ARG A 70 -9.07 -12.15 -13.97
C ARG A 70 -8.36 -11.91 -12.64
N SER A 71 -8.31 -12.91 -11.76
CA SER A 71 -7.69 -12.77 -10.45
C SER A 71 -6.20 -12.45 -10.53
N SER A 72 -5.49 -13.00 -11.52
CA SER A 72 -4.08 -12.70 -11.76
C SER A 72 -3.86 -11.30 -12.31
N ALA A 73 -4.80 -10.77 -13.10
CA ALA A 73 -4.75 -9.41 -13.61
C ALA A 73 -5.00 -8.40 -12.48
N ASP A 74 -5.96 -8.69 -11.61
CA ASP A 74 -6.31 -7.85 -10.46
C ASP A 74 -5.20 -7.83 -9.42
N TYR A 75 -4.60 -8.99 -9.15
CA TYR A 75 -3.42 -9.07 -8.29
C TYR A 75 -2.24 -8.25 -8.84
N ARG A 76 -1.94 -8.35 -10.13
CA ARG A 76 -0.89 -7.53 -10.78
C ARG A 76 -1.20 -6.04 -10.69
N HIS A 77 -2.44 -5.65 -10.96
CA HIS A 77 -2.87 -4.27 -10.84
C HIS A 77 -2.62 -3.71 -9.43
N LEU A 78 -2.95 -4.47 -8.38
CA LEU A 78 -2.70 -4.05 -6.99
C LEU A 78 -1.21 -3.94 -6.67
N LEU A 79 -0.38 -4.89 -7.12
CA LEU A 79 1.07 -4.81 -6.94
C LEU A 79 1.68 -3.59 -7.65
N ASP A 80 1.25 -3.31 -8.88
CA ASP A 80 1.73 -2.14 -9.63
C ASP A 80 1.37 -0.84 -8.93
N ARG A 81 0.16 -0.77 -8.33
CA ARG A 81 -0.22 0.39 -7.52
C ARG A 81 0.64 0.47 -6.27
N MET A 82 0.83 -0.63 -5.55
CA MET A 82 1.65 -0.67 -4.33
C MET A 82 3.09 -0.20 -4.58
N ASN A 83 3.72 -0.62 -5.67
CA ASN A 83 5.06 -0.16 -6.05
C ASN A 83 5.11 1.35 -6.35
N ALA A 84 4.02 1.92 -6.90
CA ALA A 84 3.90 3.36 -7.11
C ALA A 84 3.60 4.15 -5.83
N LEU A 85 3.27 3.49 -4.70
CA LEU A 85 2.96 4.16 -3.43
C LEU A 85 4.16 4.92 -2.88
N GLY A 86 5.39 4.39 -3.06
CA GLY A 86 6.61 5.05 -2.61
C GLY A 86 6.84 6.42 -3.25
N GLU A 87 6.52 6.55 -4.55
CA GLU A 87 6.59 7.83 -5.25
C GLU A 87 5.56 8.82 -4.70
N VAL A 88 4.31 8.37 -4.47
CA VAL A 88 3.25 9.21 -3.89
C VAL A 88 3.60 9.66 -2.48
N ALA A 89 4.12 8.76 -1.65
CA ALA A 89 4.55 9.07 -0.29
C ALA A 89 5.69 10.10 -0.27
N SER A 90 6.68 9.96 -1.15
CA SER A 90 7.77 10.93 -1.30
C SER A 90 7.29 12.33 -1.70
N HIS A 91 6.31 12.40 -2.62
CA HIS A 91 5.68 13.68 -2.96
C HIS A 91 4.89 14.28 -1.79
N ALA A 92 4.20 13.44 -1.01
CA ALA A 92 3.46 13.88 0.17
C ALA A 92 4.39 14.45 1.26
N ILE A 93 5.55 13.81 1.49
CA ILE A 93 6.59 14.31 2.40
C ILE A 93 7.15 15.64 1.91
N THR A 94 7.45 15.77 0.61
CA THR A 94 7.95 17.03 0.05
C THR A 94 6.95 18.17 0.27
N MET A 95 5.65 17.92 0.04
CA MET A 95 4.59 18.91 0.27
C MET A 95 4.38 19.25 1.74
N SER A 96 4.64 18.32 2.68
CA SER A 96 4.48 18.61 4.11
C SER A 96 5.56 19.55 4.64
N HIS A 97 6.76 19.52 4.07
CA HIS A 97 7.81 20.52 4.37
C HIS A 97 7.48 21.93 3.85
N GLU A 98 6.54 22.07 2.92
CA GLU A 98 6.05 23.37 2.42
C GLU A 98 4.91 23.95 3.27
N LEU A 99 4.38 23.20 4.24
CA LEU A 99 3.34 23.64 5.16
C LEU A 99 3.97 24.29 6.41
N ASP A 100 3.35 25.35 6.93
CA ASP A 100 3.82 26.03 8.14
C ASP A 100 3.82 25.06 9.34
N SER A 101 4.96 24.94 10.01
CA SER A 101 5.22 23.91 11.03
C SER A 101 4.34 24.02 12.28
N THR A 102 3.63 25.13 12.44
CA THR A 102 2.69 25.40 13.54
C THR A 102 1.35 24.66 13.43
N ASP A 103 1.00 24.14 12.25
CA ASP A 103 -0.30 23.49 12.01
C ASP A 103 -0.24 21.95 11.99
N VAL A 104 0.93 21.36 12.23
CA VAL A 104 1.16 19.91 12.13
C VAL A 104 1.38 19.30 13.52
N GLU A 105 0.65 18.22 13.80
CA GLU A 105 0.71 17.49 15.07
C GLU A 105 2.12 16.91 15.29
N ARG A 106 2.60 16.93 16.54
CA ARG A 106 3.98 16.56 16.89
C ARG A 106 4.39 15.15 16.42
N LEU A 107 3.47 14.19 16.43
CA LEU A 107 3.73 12.82 15.94
C LEU A 107 3.99 12.77 14.43
N LEU A 108 3.38 13.68 13.67
CA LEU A 108 3.58 13.78 12.22
C LEU A 108 4.93 14.38 11.90
N HIS A 109 5.44 15.32 12.70
CA HIS A 109 6.80 15.84 12.55
C HIS A 109 7.85 14.73 12.73
N GLU A 110 7.70 13.88 13.74
CA GLU A 110 8.63 12.76 13.99
C GLU A 110 8.63 11.69 12.89
N PHE A 111 7.57 11.62 12.07
CA PHE A 111 7.45 10.67 10.96
C PHE A 111 7.91 11.25 9.61
N LEU A 112 8.00 12.58 9.51
CA LEU A 112 8.32 13.32 8.28
C LEU A 112 9.77 13.86 8.25
N GLU A 113 10.46 13.93 9.40
CA GLU A 113 11.90 14.18 9.51
C GLU A 113 12.75 12.93 9.20
#